data_AF-A0A940KQK5-F1
#
_entry.id   AF-A0A940KQK5-F1
#
_cell.length_a   1.000
_cell.length_b   1.000
_cell.length_c   1.000
_cell.angle_alpha   90.00
_cell.angle_beta   90.00
_cell.angle_gamma   90.00
#
_symmetry.space_group_name_H-M   'P 1'
#
loop_
_entity.id
_entity.type
_entity.pdbx_description
1 polymer ?
#
loop_
_entity_poly.entity_id
_entity_poly.type
_entity_poly.pdbx_seq_one_letter_code
_entity_poly.pdbx_strand_id
1 'polypeptide(L)' 'MFFCLVILPLLSSAQLYRSHEVKPGQLSIHLTEGEMTLRPLSDKAIRVQWEKNGSKEEQQFVLNASLKTPAFKVTDEGSK' A
#
# COMPACT_ATOMS: atom_id res chain seq x y z
N MET A 1 -5.55 -36.35 -0.52
CA MET A 1 -5.44 -35.71 -1.85
C MET A 1 -6.28 -34.43 -1.98
N PHE A 2 -7.53 -34.39 -1.48
CA PHE A 2 -8.38 -33.18 -1.49
C PHE A 2 -7.83 -31.99 -0.68
N PHE A 3 -7.13 -32.25 0.43
CA PHE A 3 -6.57 -31.22 1.30
C PHE A 3 -5.52 -30.34 0.61
N CYS A 4 -4.68 -30.95 -0.24
CA CYS A 4 -3.64 -30.22 -0.99
C CYS A 4 -4.24 -29.26 -2.03
N LEU A 5 -5.40 -29.60 -2.62
CA LEU A 5 -6.07 -28.77 -3.63
C LEU A 5 -6.63 -27.46 -3.05
N VAL A 6 -6.90 -27.42 -1.74
CA VAL A 6 -7.44 -26.23 -1.06
C VAL A 6 -6.32 -25.33 -0.51
N ILE A 7 -5.21 -25.92 -0.06
CA ILE A 7 -4.14 -25.17 0.64
C ILE A 7 -3.14 -24.56 -0.34
N LEU A 8 -2.84 -25.24 -1.46
CA LEU A 8 -1.91 -24.70 -2.46
C LEU A 8 -2.29 -23.29 -2.97
N PRO A 9 -3.55 -23.02 -3.38
CA PRO A 9 -3.91 -21.69 -3.87
C PRO A 9 -3.78 -20.61 -2.79
N LEU A 10 -4.14 -20.94 -1.54
CA LEU A 10 -4.02 -20.01 -0.40
C LEU A 10 -2.56 -19.61 -0.13
N LEU A 11 -1.61 -20.53 -0.33
CA LEU A 11 -0.18 -20.23 -0.20
C LEU A 11 0.37 -19.43 -1.39
N SER A 12 -0.20 -19.59 -2.59
CA SER A 12 0.24 -18.90 -3.80
C SER A 12 -0.27 -17.46 -3.93
N SER A 13 -1.38 -17.12 -3.24
CA SER A 13 -2.02 -15.81 -3.30
C SER A 13 -1.57 -14.85 -2.18
N ALA A 14 -0.40 -15.08 -1.59
CA ALA A 14 0.13 -14.18 -0.56
C ALA A 14 0.72 -12.91 -1.20
N GLN A 15 0.22 -11.74 -0.77
CA GLN A 15 0.78 -10.45 -1.14
C GLN A 15 2.05 -10.18 -0.34
N LEU A 16 3.19 -10.07 -1.01
CA LEU A 16 4.50 -9.88 -0.35
C LEU A 16 5.07 -8.50 -0.66
N TYR A 17 5.76 -7.94 0.34
CA TYR A 17 6.57 -6.75 0.19
C TYR A 17 7.75 -6.99 -0.75
N ARG A 18 7.99 -6.08 -1.69
CA ARG A 18 9.16 -6.10 -2.59
C ARG A 18 10.13 -4.97 -2.28
N SER A 19 9.63 -3.75 -2.23
CA SER A 19 10.41 -2.55 -1.99
C SER A 19 9.49 -1.39 -1.61
N HIS A 20 10.07 -0.25 -1.24
CA HIS A 20 9.35 0.99 -1.11
C HIS A 20 10.16 2.16 -1.65
N GLU A 21 9.48 3.25 -1.97
CA GLU A 21 10.05 4.51 -2.41
C GLU A 21 9.41 5.66 -1.63
N VAL A 22 10.23 6.52 -1.05
CA VAL A 22 9.76 7.73 -0.37
C VAL A 22 9.75 8.89 -1.35
N LYS A 23 8.56 9.45 -1.60
CA LYS A 23 8.35 10.63 -2.45
C LYS A 23 7.88 11.81 -1.60
N PRO A 24 7.98 13.05 -2.09
CA PRO A 24 7.45 14.21 -1.38
C PRO A 24 5.97 14.00 -1.03
N GLY A 25 5.67 13.93 0.27
CA GLY A 25 4.30 13.77 0.77
C GLY A 25 3.67 12.38 0.62
N GLN A 26 4.43 11.34 0.20
CA GLN A 26 3.89 9.99 0.11
C GLN A 26 4.95 8.89 0.26
N LEU A 27 4.52 7.72 0.73
CA LEU A 27 5.29 6.48 0.72
C LEU A 27 4.63 5.51 -0.27
N SER A 28 5.38 5.11 -1.30
CA SER A 28 4.96 4.10 -2.28
C SER A 28 5.57 2.75 -1.90
N ILE A 29 4.75 1.73 -1.69
CA ILE A 29 5.18 0.37 -1.36
C ILE A 29 4.86 -0.54 -2.53
N HIS A 30 5.89 -1.13 -3.11
CA HIS A 30 5.76 -2.11 -4.18
C HIS A 30 5.52 -3.51 -3.59
N LEU A 31 4.40 -4.10 -3.96
CA LEU A 31 3.94 -5.40 -3.52
C LEU A 31 3.93 -6.36 -4.72
N THR A 32 3.86 -7.67 -4.48
CA THR A 32 3.85 -8.69 -5.55
C THR A 32 2.74 -8.48 -6.58
N GLU A 33 1.59 -7.94 -6.17
CA GLU A 33 0.41 -7.81 -7.02
C GLU A 33 0.02 -6.35 -7.32
N GLY A 34 0.84 -5.37 -6.93
CA GLY A 34 0.50 -3.97 -7.15
C GLY A 34 1.30 -2.98 -6.32
N GLU A 35 0.82 -1.74 -6.27
CA GLU A 35 1.43 -0.67 -5.49
C GLU A 35 0.46 -0.21 -4.40
N MET A 36 0.96 -0.05 -3.18
CA MET A 36 0.24 0.59 -2.09
C MET A 36 0.85 1.96 -1.81
N THR A 37 0.06 3.01 -1.95
CA THR A 37 0.47 4.39 -1.66
C THR A 37 -0.11 4.83 -0.32
N LEU A 38 0.76 5.35 0.56
CA LEU A 38 0.40 5.95 1.83
C LEU A 38 0.64 7.47 1.75
N ARG A 39 -0.39 8.27 1.99
CA ARG A 39 -0.29 9.75 2.03
C ARG A 39 -0.84 10.27 3.35
N PRO A 40 -0.04 10.95 4.18
CA PRO A 40 -0.60 11.58 5.37
C PRO A 40 -1.49 12.76 4.95
N LEU A 41 -2.68 12.85 5.55
CA LEU A 41 -3.64 13.93 5.33
C LEU A 41 -3.62 14.94 6.49
N SER A 42 -3.30 14.46 7.69
CA SER A 42 -3.05 15.26 8.90
C SER A 42 -2.16 14.46 9.85
N ASP A 43 -1.74 15.05 10.96
CA ASP A 43 -0.94 14.35 11.99
C ASP A 43 -1.62 13.09 12.55
N LYS A 44 -2.93 12.95 12.35
CA LYS A 44 -3.75 11.84 12.87
C LYS A 44 -4.48 11.04 11.78
N ALA A 45 -4.26 11.35 10.50
CA ALA A 45 -4.98 10.70 9.42
C ALA A 45 -4.04 10.40 8.26
N ILE A 46 -4.10 9.16 7.77
CA ILE A 46 -3.40 8.73 6.56
C ILE A 46 -4.42 8.22 5.53
N ARG A 47 -4.18 8.53 4.27
CA ARG A 47 -4.83 7.88 3.13
C ARG A 47 -4.00 6.66 2.75
N VAL A 48 -4.68 5.53 2.65
CA VAL A 48 -4.14 4.30 2.08
C VAL A 48 -4.84 4.11 0.73
N GLN A 49 -4.06 3.87 -0.32
CA GLN A 49 -4.58 3.59 -1.65
C GLN A 49 -3.86 2.36 -2.19
N TRP A 50 -4.60 1.37 -2.67
CA TRP A 50 -4.03 0.18 -3.30
C TRP A 50 -4.40 0.17 -4.77
N GLU A 51 -3.42 -0.11 -5.63
CA GLU A 51 -3.61 -0.20 -7.08
C GLU A 51 -3.12 -1.58 -7.54
N LYS A 52 -4.06 -2.46 -7.91
CA LYS A 52 -3.74 -3.78 -8.48
C LYS A 52 -3.45 -3.64 -9.96
N ASN A 53 -2.26 -4.08 -10.40
CA ASN A 53 -1.87 -4.08 -11.81
C ASN A 53 -2.06 -2.71 -12.52
N GLY A 54 -1.83 -1.60 -11.82
CA GLY A 54 -1.96 -0.24 -12.38
C GLY A 54 -3.40 0.23 -12.63
N SER A 55 -4.40 -0.55 -12.22
CA SER A 55 -5.80 -0.12 -12.22
C SER A 55 -6.07 0.69 -10.97
N LYS A 56 -6.31 1.99 -11.14
CA LYS A 56 -6.69 2.87 -10.04
C LYS A 56 -8.08 2.51 -9.54
N GLU A 57 -8.23 2.36 -8.22
CA GLU A 57 -9.55 2.27 -7.60
C GLU A 57 -10.37 3.53 -7.89
N GLU A 58 -11.65 3.34 -8.16
CA GLU A 58 -12.59 4.44 -8.35
C GLU A 58 -12.81 5.16 -7.01
N GLN A 59 -12.56 6.47 -6.99
CA GLN A 59 -12.68 7.26 -5.77
C GLN A 59 -14.17 7.53 -5.46
N GLN A 60 -14.72 6.78 -4.51
CA GLN A 60 -16.12 6.96 -4.07
C GLN A 60 -16.31 8.17 -3.15
N PHE A 61 -15.25 8.63 -2.48
CA PHE A 61 -15.28 9.80 -1.60
C PHE A 61 -14.08 10.71 -1.86
N VAL A 62 -14.36 11.96 -2.25
CA VAL A 62 -13.33 12.97 -2.52
C VAL A 62 -13.20 13.90 -1.33
N LEU A 63 -12.02 13.96 -0.74
CA LEU A 63 -11.69 14.99 0.24
C LEU A 63 -11.56 16.33 -0.50
N ASN A 64 -12.54 17.21 -0.35
CA ASN A 64 -12.60 18.49 -1.05
C ASN A 64 -11.67 19.58 -0.46
N ALA A 65 -11.07 19.35 0.72
CA ALA A 65 -10.13 20.27 1.32
C ALA A 65 -8.70 19.97 0.84
N SER A 66 -8.03 20.98 0.26
CA SER A 66 -6.58 20.92 0.05
C SER A 66 -5.88 21.09 1.40
N LEU A 67 -5.49 19.97 2.01
CA LEU A 67 -4.73 19.96 3.25
C LEU A 67 -3.24 20.01 2.94
N LYS A 68 -2.48 20.78 3.73
CA LYS A 68 -1.01 20.71 3.68
C LYS A 68 -0.58 19.32 4.12
N THR A 69 0.17 18.63 3.27
CA THR A 69 0.73 17.31 3.61
C THR A 69 1.72 17.48 4.75
N PRO A 70 1.48 16.85 5.92
CA PRO A 70 2.40 16.95 7.04
C PRO A 70 3.70 16.19 6.72
N ALA A 71 4.79 16.59 7.39
CA ALA A 71 6.05 15.87 7.31
C ALA A 71 5.89 14.48 7.96
N PHE A 72 6.52 13.47 7.37
CA PHE A 72 6.53 12.11 7.89
C PHE A 72 7.95 11.53 7.83
N LYS A 73 8.20 10.53 8.69
CA LYS A 73 9.46 9.79 8.74
C LYS A 73 9.17 8.31 8.48
N VAL A 74 9.97 7.68 7.63
CA VAL A 74 9.97 6.22 7.43
C VAL A 74 11.12 5.63 8.23
N THR A 75 10.90 4.48 8.85
CA THR A 75 11.93 3.73 9.60
C THR A 75 11.77 2.26 9.25
N ASP A 76 12.83 1.65 8.74
CA ASP A 76 12.85 0.23 8.39
C ASP A 76 13.43 -0.59 9.55
N GLU A 77 12.68 -1.59 9.99
CA GLU A 77 13.16 -2.58 10.95
C GLU A 77 13.27 -3.93 10.24
N GLY A 78 14.49 -4.34 9.89
CA GLY A 78 14.74 -5.68 9.33
C GLY A 78 15.52 -5.77 8.02
N SER A 79 16.26 -4.74 7.58
CA SER A 79 17.23 -4.92 6.49
C SER A 79 18.46 -5.70 6.99
N LYS A 80 18.37 -7.03 7.00
CA LYS A 80 19.52 -7.93 7.08
C LYS A 80 19.45 -8.91 5.91
#